data_AF-A0A0N0D4A1-F1
#
_entry.id   AF-A0A0N0D4A1-F1
#
_cell.length_a   1.000
_cell.length_b   1.000
_cell.length_c   1.000
_cell.angle_alpha   90.00
_cell.angle_beta   90.00
_cell.angle_gamma   90.00
#
_symmetry.space_group_name_H-M   'P 1'
#
loop_
_entity.id
_entity.type
_entity.pdbx_description
1 polymer ?
#
loop_
_entity_poly.entity_id
_entity_poly.type
_entity_poly.pdbx_seq_one_letter_code
_entity_poly.pdbx_strand_id
1 'polypeptide(L)'
;KTIEVSRRLCILSDSILELIANELSSDSALVRKEALISMGLFKESSKKYISQISKLLVDNNPYVRNEASRSISEMHQLSIDDIPLLLYPIYYQY
;
A
#
# COMPACT_ATOMS: atom_id res chain seq x y z
N LYS A 1 -15.18 -17.72 -23.72
CA LYS A 1 -13.79 -17.24 -23.93
C LYS A 1 -13.52 -15.92 -23.18
N THR A 2 -14.40 -14.90 -23.25
CA THR A 2 -14.19 -13.59 -22.58
C THR A 2 -14.09 -13.66 -21.05
N ILE A 3 -14.96 -14.44 -20.38
CA ILE A 3 -14.97 -14.57 -18.90
C ILE A 3 -13.67 -15.20 -18.37
N GLU A 4 -13.09 -16.15 -19.11
CA GLU A 4 -11.90 -16.84 -18.66
C GLU A 4 -10.63 -16.00 -18.81
N VAL A 5 -10.56 -15.16 -19.85
CA VAL A 5 -9.49 -14.17 -20.01
C VAL A 5 -9.55 -13.14 -18.88
N SER A 6 -10.73 -12.62 -18.54
CA SER A 6 -10.90 -11.71 -17.40
C SER A 6 -10.52 -12.36 -16.07
N ARG A 7 -10.88 -13.63 -15.83
CA ARG A 7 -10.47 -14.34 -14.61
C ARG A 7 -8.95 -14.49 -14.49
N ARG A 8 -8.27 -14.87 -15.58
CA ARG A 8 -6.81 -15.02 -15.59
C ARG A 8 -6.10 -13.69 -15.34
N LEU A 9 -6.59 -12.60 -15.92
CA LEU A 9 -6.09 -11.26 -15.67
C LEU A 9 -6.27 -10.85 -14.20
N CYS A 10 -7.40 -11.18 -13.58
CA CYS A 10 -7.65 -10.86 -12.18
C CYS A 10 -6.70 -11.62 -11.24
N ILE A 11 -6.54 -12.93 -11.46
CA ILE A 11 -5.61 -13.77 -10.67
C ILE A 11 -4.18 -13.25 -10.78
N LEU A 12 -3.76 -12.89 -12.00
CA LEU A 12 -2.41 -12.37 -12.23
C LEU A 12 -2.20 -11.04 -11.50
N SER A 13 -3.20 -10.15 -11.52
CA SER A 13 -3.14 -8.88 -10.78
C SER A 13 -3.01 -9.10 -9.27
N ASP A 14 -3.73 -10.08 -8.71
CA ASP A 14 -3.65 -10.40 -7.29
C ASP A 14 -2.27 -10.95 -6.91
N SER A 15 -1.72 -11.86 -7.71
CA SER A 15 -0.36 -12.41 -7.48
C SER A 15 0.72 -11.33 -7.58
N ILE A 16 0.60 -10.39 -8.52
CA ILE A 16 1.55 -9.27 -8.63
C ILE A 16 1.48 -8.40 -7.37
N LEU A 17 0.27 -8.11 -6.88
CA LEU A 17 0.10 -7.32 -5.67
C LEU A 17 0.64 -8.02 -4.41
N GLU A 18 0.50 -9.34 -4.31
CA GLU A 18 1.12 -10.12 -3.22
C GLU A 18 2.65 -10.02 -3.24
N LEU A 19 3.26 -10.11 -4.42
CA LEU A 19 4.71 -9.94 -4.55
C LEU A 19 5.16 -8.54 -4.12
N ILE A 20 4.45 -7.49 -4.57
CA ILE A 20 4.75 -6.11 -4.16
C ILE A 20 4.55 -5.94 -2.65
N ALA A 21 3.55 -6.58 -2.06
CA ALA A 21 3.27 -6.50 -0.63
C ALA A 21 4.42 -7.08 0.22
N ASN A 22 5.08 -8.13 -0.25
CA ASN A 22 6.25 -8.69 0.44
C ASN A 22 7.42 -7.68 0.49
N GLU A 23 7.61 -6.91 -0.60
CA GLU A 23 8.68 -5.92 -0.70
C GLU A 23 8.47 -4.69 0.21
N LEU A 24 7.27 -4.50 0.78
CA LEU A 24 7.02 -3.48 1.82
C LEU A 24 7.82 -3.75 3.10
N SER A 25 8.34 -4.96 3.29
CA SER A 25 9.22 -5.34 4.41
C SER A 25 10.70 -5.46 4.04
N SER A 26 11.10 -5.05 2.83
CA SER A 26 12.49 -5.11 2.39
C SER A 26 13.42 -4.30 3.30
N ASP A 27 14.64 -4.77 3.52
CA ASP A 27 15.67 -4.02 4.27
C ASP A 27 16.06 -2.72 3.55
N SER A 28 15.97 -2.69 2.21
CA SER A 28 16.25 -1.52 1.40
C SER A 28 15.10 -0.52 1.45
N ALA A 29 15.37 0.67 1.98
CA ALA A 29 14.39 1.76 1.98
C ALA A 29 13.96 2.18 0.57
N LEU A 30 14.86 2.05 -0.43
CA LEU A 30 14.50 2.30 -1.82
C LEU A 30 13.45 1.30 -2.31
N VAL A 31 13.64 0.01 -2.02
CA VAL A 31 12.69 -1.05 -2.42
C VAL A 31 11.34 -0.85 -1.75
N ARG A 32 11.30 -0.57 -0.43
CA ARG A 32 10.04 -0.26 0.27
C ARG A 32 9.31 0.93 -0.37
N LYS A 33 10.04 2.00 -0.69
CA LYS A 33 9.48 3.19 -1.35
C LYS A 33 8.90 2.86 -2.74
N GLU A 34 9.61 2.10 -3.58
CA GLU A 34 9.10 1.70 -4.90
C GLU A 34 7.90 0.74 -4.82
N ALA A 35 7.87 -0.12 -3.79
CA ALA A 35 6.71 -0.95 -3.50
C ALA A 35 5.48 -0.10 -3.14
N LEU A 36 5.65 0.96 -2.33
CA LEU A 36 4.59 1.90 -1.98
C LEU A 36 4.05 2.68 -3.19
N ILE A 37 4.95 3.15 -4.07
CA ILE A 37 4.57 3.81 -5.34
C ILE A 37 3.73 2.85 -6.18
N SER A 38 4.22 1.61 -6.34
CA SER A 38 3.53 0.58 -7.11
C SER A 38 2.13 0.31 -6.55
N MET A 39 2.02 0.13 -5.23
CA MET A 39 0.74 -0.06 -4.55
C MET A 39 -0.24 1.10 -4.82
N GLY A 40 0.22 2.35 -4.79
CA GLY A 40 -0.60 3.53 -5.10
C GLY A 40 -1.16 3.52 -6.53
N LEU A 41 -0.35 3.08 -7.51
CA LEU A 41 -0.77 2.97 -8.91
C LEU A 41 -1.88 1.94 -9.13
N PHE A 42 -1.91 0.86 -8.34
CA PHE A 42 -2.96 -0.17 -8.38
C PHE A 42 -4.25 0.22 -7.65
N LYS A 43 -4.26 1.34 -6.91
CA LYS A 43 -5.45 1.97 -6.30
C LYS A 43 -6.36 1.00 -5.53
N GLU A 44 -7.61 0.85 -5.95
CA GLU A 44 -8.63 0.01 -5.32
C GLU A 44 -8.17 -1.44 -5.10
N SER A 45 -7.44 -2.02 -6.06
CA SER A 45 -6.95 -3.39 -5.95
C SER A 45 -5.94 -3.58 -4.82
N SER A 46 -5.23 -2.51 -4.44
CA SER A 46 -4.25 -2.52 -3.36
C SER A 46 -4.84 -2.30 -1.98
N LYS A 47 -6.13 -1.91 -1.87
CA LYS A 47 -6.75 -1.55 -0.57
C LYS A 47 -6.64 -2.66 0.47
N LYS A 48 -6.65 -3.93 0.05
CA LYS A 48 -6.47 -5.06 0.97
C LYS A 48 -5.13 -5.04 1.74
N TYR A 49 -4.14 -4.24 1.31
CA TYR A 49 -2.83 -4.08 1.95
C TYR A 49 -2.69 -2.80 2.79
N ILE A 50 -3.74 -1.99 2.95
CA ILE A 50 -3.70 -0.73 3.69
C ILE A 50 -3.08 -0.91 5.08
N SER A 51 -3.46 -1.94 5.83
CA SER A 51 -2.91 -2.18 7.17
C SER A 51 -1.39 -2.38 7.17
N GLN A 52 -0.85 -3.02 6.14
CA GLN A 52 0.60 -3.20 5.98
C GLN A 52 1.28 -1.88 5.61
N ILE A 53 0.67 -1.09 4.73
CA ILE A 53 1.16 0.22 4.30
C ILE A 53 1.13 1.23 5.46
N SER A 54 0.09 1.22 6.31
CA SER A 54 -0.03 2.11 7.46
C SER A 54 1.12 1.95 8.46
N LYS A 55 1.73 0.77 8.56
CA LYS A 55 2.92 0.55 9.41
C LYS A 55 4.14 1.33 8.90
N LEU A 56 4.19 1.66 7.61
CA LEU A 56 5.28 2.42 6.99
C LEU A 56 5.13 3.93 7.15
N LEU A 57 4.00 4.43 7.69
CA LEU A 57 3.83 5.84 8.06
C LEU A 57 4.81 6.31 9.12
N VAL A 58 5.42 5.36 9.84
CA VAL A 58 6.43 5.59 10.89
C VAL A 58 7.77 4.94 10.55
N ASP A 59 8.02 4.64 9.27
CA ASP A 59 9.30 4.13 8.80
C ASP A 59 10.46 5.06 9.18
N ASN A 60 11.63 4.50 9.48
CA ASN A 60 12.83 5.26 9.83
C ASN A 60 13.26 6.20 8.70
N ASN A 61 13.01 5.83 7.44
CA ASN A 61 13.34 6.64 6.28
C ASN A 61 12.21 7.64 5.97
N PRO A 62 12.49 8.97 5.93
CA PRO A 62 11.48 9.99 5.68
C PRO A 62 10.82 9.89 4.30
N TYR A 63 11.55 9.42 3.27
CA TYR A 63 10.98 9.22 1.94
C TYR A 63 9.95 8.09 1.93
N VAL A 64 10.18 7.03 2.71
CA VAL A 64 9.24 5.92 2.85
C VAL A 64 7.98 6.38 3.58
N ARG A 65 8.11 7.18 4.66
CA ARG A 65 6.94 7.75 5.36
C ARG A 65 6.06 8.62 4.46
N ASN A 66 6.69 9.52 3.72
CA ASN A 66 5.97 10.41 2.79
C ASN A 66 5.24 9.60 1.71
N GLU A 67 5.91 8.58 1.16
CA GLU A 67 5.32 7.74 0.12
C GLU A 67 4.21 6.84 0.67
N ALA A 68 4.30 6.37 1.92
CA ALA A 68 3.23 5.61 2.55
C ALA A 68 1.96 6.48 2.70
N SER A 69 2.11 7.72 3.14
CA SER A 69 1.00 8.67 3.23
C SER A 69 0.39 8.96 1.85
N ARG A 70 1.24 9.16 0.83
CA ARG A 70 0.79 9.40 -0.53
C ARG A 70 0.05 8.19 -1.11
N SER A 71 0.62 7.00 -0.98
CA SER A 71 0.05 5.74 -1.47
C SER A 71 -1.34 5.48 -0.90
N ILE A 72 -1.52 5.67 0.43
CA ILE A 72 -2.84 5.55 1.07
C ILE A 72 -3.84 6.58 0.52
N SER A 73 -3.37 7.82 0.26
CA SER A 73 -4.19 8.87 -0.34
C SER A 73 -4.51 8.63 -1.82
N GLU A 74 -3.70 7.86 -2.55
CA GLU A 74 -3.99 7.49 -3.94
C GLU A 74 -4.95 6.29 -4.02
N MET A 75 -4.94 5.42 -3.01
CA MET A 75 -5.87 4.31 -2.87
C MET A 75 -7.29 4.74 -2.48
N HIS A 76 -7.45 5.88 -1.82
CA HIS A 76 -8.76 6.38 -1.39
C HIS A 76 -9.03 7.79 -1.92
N GLN A 77 -10.29 8.10 -2.22
CA GLN A 77 -10.80 9.38 -1.76
C GLN A 77 -10.93 9.26 -0.25
N LEU A 78 -9.90 9.68 0.50
CA LEU A 78 -9.86 9.56 1.96
C LEU A 78 -11.18 10.05 2.55
N SER A 79 -11.90 9.17 3.24
CA SER A 79 -13.11 9.53 3.97
C SER A 79 -12.75 9.89 5.41
N ILE A 80 -13.64 10.60 6.10
CA ILE A 80 -13.48 10.92 7.53
C ILE A 80 -13.30 9.64 8.37
N ASP A 81 -13.86 8.52 7.93
CA ASP A 81 -13.80 7.24 8.64
C ASP A 81 -12.39 6.60 8.60
N ASP A 82 -11.52 7.03 7.68
CA ASP A 82 -10.15 6.53 7.53
C ASP A 82 -9.13 7.29 8.40
N ILE A 83 -9.53 8.42 9.00
CA ILE A 83 -8.68 9.26 9.85
C ILE A 83 -8.07 8.49 11.04
N PRO A 84 -8.82 7.64 11.79
CA PRO A 84 -8.25 6.89 12.90
C PRO A 84 -7.10 5.97 12.47
N LEU A 85 -7.20 5.37 11.28
CA LEU A 85 -6.17 4.46 10.76
C LEU A 85 -4.87 5.20 10.40
N LEU A 86 -4.98 6.43 9.88
CA LEU A 86 -3.81 7.28 9.58
C LEU A 86 -3.16 7.84 10.85
N LEU A 87 -3.96 8.13 11.87
CA LEU A 87 -3.49 8.70 13.13
C LEU A 87 -2.96 7.64 14.10
N TYR A 88 -3.46 6.40 14.05
CA TYR A 88 -3.08 5.34 14.98
C TYR A 88 -1.56 5.09 15.04
N PRO A 89 -0.83 4.98 13.91
CA PRO A 89 0.62 4.81 13.94
C PRO A 89 1.36 6.02 14.52
N ILE A 90 0.81 7.23 14.39
CA ILE A 90 1.44 8.48 14.83
C ILE A 90 1.22 8.70 16.34
N TYR A 91 0.03 8.40 16.85
CA TYR A 91 -0.35 8.70 18.25
C TYR A 91 0.17 7.69 19.27
N TYR A 92 0.38 6.42 18.90
CA TYR A 92 0.81 5.36 19.83
C TYR A 92 2.33 5.13 19.88
N GLN A 93 3.14 6.16 19.56
CA GLN A 93 4.61 6.11 19.64
C GLN A 93 5.21 6.88 20.83
N TYR A 94 4.41 7.26 21.82
CA TYR A 94 4.86 7.90 23.07
C TYR A 94 4.58 7.02 24.29
#